data_AF-A0A3P9J3M4-F1
#
_entry.id   AF-A0A3P9J3M4-F1
#
_cell.length_a   1.000
_cell.length_b   1.000
_cell.length_c   1.000
_cell.angle_alpha   90.00
_cell.angle_beta   90.00
_cell.angle_gamma   90.00
#
_symmetry.space_group_name_H-M   'P 1'
#
loop_
_entity.id
_entity.type
_entity.pdbx_description
1 polymer ?
#
loop_
_entity_poly.entity_id
_entity_poly.type
_entity_poly.pdbx_seq_one_letter_code
_entity_poly.pdbx_strand_id
1 'polypeptide(L)'
;MLHVIFTILLFTPLGFSAPLDCDKLIQRLDPLNALQHASGRWPLVAGSVKEDSDLFLPLEITLSVSLELGKSSFTQFIRSIPGCGSIASNFTLENNVMKAVIGCNNHTITFFRTSCPDCRLFTIEARTSRQHFYLFSRRRQLEEKEMEEFRAQVECLNMPPPAVMDPTKDLCPEKDRDPEMD
;
A
#
# COMPACT_ATOMS: atom_id res chain seq x y z
N MET A 1 7.42 -54.05 41.81
CA MET A 1 6.56 -53.48 40.76
C MET A 1 7.06 -52.09 40.45
N LEU A 2 7.73 -51.87 39.32
CA LEU A 2 8.20 -50.55 38.91
C LEU A 2 7.42 -50.13 37.66
N HIS A 3 6.58 -49.11 37.79
CA HIS A 3 5.75 -48.60 36.71
C HIS A 3 6.60 -47.82 35.70
N VAL A 4 6.60 -48.29 34.45
CA VAL A 4 7.17 -47.56 33.30
C VAL A 4 6.10 -46.57 32.84
N ILE A 5 6.32 -45.27 33.05
CA ILE A 5 5.48 -44.20 32.49
C ILE A 5 6.08 -43.83 31.14
N PHE A 6 5.34 -44.14 30.06
CA PHE A 6 5.71 -43.79 28.69
C PHE A 6 5.09 -42.43 28.36
N THR A 7 5.84 -41.35 28.54
CA THR A 7 5.43 -40.01 28.10
C THR A 7 5.59 -39.91 26.58
N ILE A 8 4.47 -39.95 25.86
CA ILE A 8 4.41 -39.67 24.42
C ILE A 8 4.44 -38.15 24.25
N LEU A 9 5.59 -37.61 23.85
CA LEU A 9 5.75 -36.23 23.40
C LEU A 9 5.11 -36.10 22.00
N LEU A 10 3.91 -35.54 21.94
CA LEU A 10 3.27 -35.09 20.71
C LEU A 10 3.97 -33.83 20.21
N PHE A 11 4.88 -33.99 19.23
CA PHE A 11 5.37 -32.89 18.43
C PHE A 11 4.24 -32.42 17.50
N THR A 12 3.59 -31.32 17.84
CA THR A 12 2.81 -30.58 16.85
C THR A 12 3.78 -29.94 15.88
N PRO A 13 3.73 -30.24 14.57
CA PRO A 13 4.51 -29.48 13.61
C PRO A 13 3.95 -28.06 13.61
N LEU A 14 4.72 -27.09 14.12
CA LEU A 14 4.54 -25.70 13.72
C LEU A 14 4.76 -25.70 12.21
N GLY A 15 3.68 -25.53 11.45
CA GLY A 15 3.75 -25.28 10.03
C GLY A 15 4.47 -23.95 9.82
N PHE A 16 5.79 -23.99 9.70
CA PHE A 16 6.53 -22.92 9.04
C PHE A 16 6.08 -22.96 7.59
N SER A 17 5.22 -22.01 7.20
CA SER A 17 5.14 -21.60 5.81
C SER A 17 6.57 -21.40 5.33
N ALA A 18 6.96 -22.05 4.22
CA ALA A 18 8.32 -21.98 3.71
C ALA A 18 8.76 -20.50 3.64
N PRO A 19 10.03 -20.16 3.96
CA PRO A 19 10.48 -18.78 3.85
C PRO A 19 10.18 -18.31 2.44
N LEU A 20 9.25 -17.36 2.32
CA LEU A 20 8.97 -16.76 1.03
C LEU A 20 10.25 -16.01 0.65
N ASP A 21 10.84 -16.43 -0.47
CA ASP A 21 12.04 -15.81 -1.01
C ASP A 21 11.72 -14.35 -1.35
N CYS A 22 12.22 -13.42 -0.54
CA CYS A 22 11.88 -12.00 -0.63
C CYS A 22 12.21 -11.39 -1.99
N ASP A 23 13.22 -11.93 -2.68
CA ASP A 23 13.58 -11.53 -4.03
C ASP A 23 12.44 -11.80 -5.03
N LYS A 24 11.60 -12.81 -4.75
CA LYS A 24 10.42 -13.14 -5.56
C LYS A 24 9.19 -12.30 -5.18
N LEU A 25 9.04 -11.96 -3.90
CA LEU A 25 7.90 -11.17 -3.43
C LEU A 25 8.03 -9.67 -3.76
N ILE A 26 9.24 -9.13 -3.76
CA ILE A 26 9.52 -7.70 -3.96
C ILE A 26 9.99 -7.43 -5.41
N GLN A 27 9.38 -8.14 -6.37
CA GLN A 27 9.68 -7.91 -7.78
C GLN A 27 9.10 -6.58 -8.25
N ARG A 28 9.96 -5.71 -8.77
CA ARG A 28 9.54 -4.44 -9.37
C ARG A 28 8.66 -4.67 -10.59
N LEU A 29 7.65 -3.83 -10.73
CA LEU A 29 6.79 -3.73 -11.90
C LEU A 29 7.19 -2.48 -12.68
N ASP A 30 7.28 -2.60 -14.00
CA ASP A 30 7.48 -1.45 -14.88
C ASP A 30 6.33 -0.43 -14.68
N PRO A 31 6.63 0.86 -14.38
CA PRO A 31 5.62 1.88 -14.18
C PRO A 31 4.64 2.03 -15.35
N LEU A 32 5.08 1.81 -16.59
CA LEU A 32 4.19 1.86 -17.76
C LEU A 32 3.15 0.75 -17.69
N ASN A 33 3.54 -0.46 -17.28
CA ASN A 33 2.61 -1.57 -17.07
C ASN A 33 1.68 -1.31 -15.87
N ALA A 34 2.18 -0.65 -14.82
CA ALA A 34 1.36 -0.27 -13.68
C ALA A 34 0.28 0.76 -14.05
N LEU A 35 0.62 1.72 -14.91
CA LEU A 35 -0.27 2.76 -15.45
C LEU A 35 -1.24 2.22 -16.51
N GLN A 36 -0.83 1.18 -17.24
CA GLN A 36 -1.75 0.43 -18.11
C GLN A 36 -2.91 -0.12 -17.28
N HIS A 37 -4.13 0.16 -17.74
CA HIS A 37 -5.37 -0.22 -17.05
C HIS A 37 -5.55 0.37 -15.63
N ALA A 38 -4.82 1.44 -15.29
CA ALA A 38 -4.96 2.15 -14.03
C ALA A 38 -6.13 3.15 -14.00
N SER A 39 -6.93 3.25 -15.05
CA SER A 39 -8.01 4.25 -15.18
C SER A 39 -9.02 4.19 -14.04
N GLY A 40 -9.46 5.33 -13.53
CA GLY A 40 -10.45 5.41 -12.46
C GLY A 40 -9.84 5.34 -11.06
N ARG A 41 -10.72 5.33 -10.06
CA ARG A 41 -10.37 5.49 -8.64
C ARG A 41 -9.98 4.17 -7.99
N TRP A 42 -8.88 4.19 -7.24
CA TRP A 42 -8.33 3.06 -6.50
C TRP A 42 -8.33 3.39 -5.01
N PRO A 43 -9.20 2.79 -4.21
CA PRO A 43 -9.15 2.92 -2.76
C PRO A 43 -7.88 2.33 -2.13
N LEU A 44 -7.34 2.99 -1.11
CA LEU A 44 -6.30 2.43 -0.26
C LEU A 44 -6.92 1.35 0.63
N VAL A 45 -6.30 0.17 0.63
CA VAL A 45 -6.68 -0.96 1.50
C VAL A 45 -5.80 -0.98 2.73
N ALA A 46 -4.48 -0.91 2.55
CA ALA A 46 -3.53 -0.99 3.64
C ALA A 46 -2.22 -0.28 3.32
N GLY A 47 -1.49 0.12 4.36
CA GLY A 47 -0.18 0.74 4.21
C GLY A 47 0.74 0.48 5.40
N SER A 48 2.03 0.35 5.12
CA SER A 48 3.07 0.34 6.13
C SER A 48 4.02 1.52 5.93
N VAL A 49 4.55 2.04 7.02
CA VAL A 49 5.42 3.22 7.02
C VAL A 49 6.61 2.95 7.92
N LYS A 50 7.81 3.23 7.42
CA LYS A 50 9.05 2.98 8.16
C LYS A 50 9.15 3.94 9.35
N GLU A 51 9.58 3.43 10.50
CA GLU A 51 9.36 3.95 11.86
C GLU A 51 10.02 5.31 12.22
N ASP A 52 10.45 6.09 11.23
CA ASP A 52 11.05 7.43 11.42
C ASP A 52 10.41 8.49 10.51
N SER A 53 9.19 8.22 10.05
CA SER A 53 8.38 9.17 9.30
C SER A 53 7.04 9.36 9.95
N ASP A 54 6.76 10.60 10.36
CA ASP A 54 5.39 11.06 10.55
C ASP A 54 4.56 10.57 9.37
N LEU A 55 3.50 9.83 9.68
CA LEU A 55 2.58 9.35 8.68
C LEU A 55 2.13 10.54 7.83
N PHE A 56 2.19 10.38 6.51
CA PHE A 56 1.71 11.40 5.57
C PHE A 56 0.24 11.76 5.83
N LEU A 57 -0.47 10.88 6.54
CA LEU A 57 -1.87 11.01 6.90
C LEU A 57 -2.01 10.82 8.42
N PRO A 58 -2.59 11.79 9.14
CA PRO A 58 -2.96 11.57 10.53
C PRO A 58 -4.05 10.50 10.60
N LEU A 59 -3.67 9.27 11.00
CA LEU A 59 -4.58 8.11 11.04
C LEU A 59 -5.81 8.36 11.93
N GLU A 60 -5.67 9.17 12.98
CA GLU A 60 -6.76 9.48 13.91
C GLU A 60 -7.95 10.17 13.24
N ILE A 61 -7.70 10.98 12.22
CA ILE A 61 -8.75 11.73 11.52
C ILE A 61 -9.00 11.26 10.10
N THR A 62 -8.13 10.41 9.55
CA THR A 62 -8.23 9.90 8.17
C THR A 62 -9.18 8.70 8.15
N LEU A 63 -10.31 8.84 7.45
CA LEU A 63 -11.33 7.81 7.34
C LEU A 63 -11.11 6.92 6.11
N SER A 64 -10.71 7.52 4.98
CA SER A 64 -10.41 6.78 3.76
C SER A 64 -9.52 7.57 2.82
N VAL A 65 -8.86 6.85 1.91
CA VAL A 65 -7.98 7.42 0.89
C VAL A 65 -8.27 6.72 -0.43
N SER A 66 -8.22 7.46 -1.53
CA SER A 66 -8.24 6.88 -2.86
C SER A 66 -7.32 7.62 -3.82
N LEU A 67 -6.85 6.92 -4.84
CA LEU A 67 -5.90 7.40 -5.84
C LEU A 67 -6.51 7.26 -7.23
N GLU A 68 -6.45 8.32 -8.03
CA GLU A 68 -6.69 8.27 -9.47
C GLU A 68 -5.37 8.50 -10.19
N LEU A 69 -5.00 7.55 -11.06
CA LEU A 69 -3.81 7.63 -11.89
C LEU A 69 -4.20 8.05 -13.31
N GLY A 70 -3.68 9.19 -13.74
CA GLY A 70 -3.74 9.68 -15.12
C GLY A 70 -2.52 9.27 -15.93
N LYS A 71 -2.39 9.81 -17.15
CA LYS A 71 -1.27 9.52 -18.05
C LYS A 71 0.06 10.11 -17.58
N SER A 72 0.02 11.28 -16.95
CA SER A 72 1.20 12.04 -16.50
C SER A 72 0.95 12.78 -15.18
N SER A 73 -0.15 12.46 -14.51
CA SER A 73 -0.55 13.07 -13.25
C SER A 73 -1.34 12.08 -12.41
N PHE A 74 -1.48 12.36 -11.12
CA PHE A 74 -2.38 11.63 -10.25
C PHE A 74 -3.12 12.60 -9.33
N THR A 75 -4.24 12.14 -8.80
CA THR A 75 -5.00 12.83 -7.76
C THR A 75 -5.24 11.86 -6.62
N GLN A 76 -4.80 12.23 -5.42
CA GLN A 76 -5.14 11.56 -4.18
C GLN A 76 -6.31 12.28 -3.53
N PHE A 77 -7.34 11.53 -3.13
CA PHE A 77 -8.48 12.03 -2.37
C PHE A 77 -8.39 11.48 -0.95
N ILE A 78 -8.55 12.36 0.03
CA ILE A 78 -8.45 12.04 1.45
C ILE A 78 -9.76 12.45 2.10
N ARG A 79 -10.48 11.47 2.65
CA ARG A 79 -11.62 11.72 3.53
C ARG A 79 -11.11 11.79 4.95
N SER A 80 -11.23 12.94 5.59
CA SER A 80 -10.90 13.12 7.00
C SER A 80 -11.99 13.86 7.74
N ILE A 81 -12.01 13.87 9.06
CA ILE A 81 -12.92 14.74 9.80
C ILE A 81 -12.33 16.18 9.73
N PRO A 82 -13.06 17.20 9.21
CA PRO A 82 -14.50 17.23 8.92
C PRO A 82 -14.93 16.86 7.49
N GLY A 83 -14.08 16.97 6.46
CA GLY A 83 -14.49 16.91 5.06
C GLY A 83 -13.66 16.04 4.11
N CYS A 84 -13.68 16.42 2.84
CA CYS A 84 -12.86 15.83 1.78
C CYS A 84 -11.82 16.84 1.33
N GLY A 85 -10.61 16.35 1.06
CA GLY A 85 -9.56 17.11 0.40
C GLY A 85 -8.94 16.29 -0.72
N SER A 86 -8.29 16.99 -1.66
CA SER A 86 -7.56 16.34 -2.74
C SER A 86 -6.18 16.96 -2.94
N ILE A 87 -5.22 16.12 -3.30
CA ILE A 87 -3.87 16.53 -3.66
C ILE A 87 -3.62 15.98 -5.07
N ALA A 88 -3.36 16.88 -6.02
CA ALA A 88 -2.99 16.51 -7.37
C ALA A 88 -1.52 16.85 -7.64
N SER A 89 -0.84 16.01 -8.41
CA SER A 89 0.51 16.30 -8.86
C SER A 89 0.81 15.64 -10.20
N ASN A 90 1.71 16.27 -10.94
CA ASN A 90 2.29 15.70 -12.14
C ASN A 90 3.44 14.76 -11.78
N PHE A 91 3.66 13.77 -12.62
CA PHE A 91 4.80 12.87 -12.50
C PHE A 91 5.56 12.75 -13.82
N THR A 92 6.83 12.41 -13.70
CA THR A 92 7.69 11.99 -14.82
C THR A 92 8.10 10.54 -14.62
N LEU A 93 8.40 9.87 -15.74
CA LEU A 93 8.98 8.52 -15.72
C LEU A 93 10.45 8.63 -16.12
N GLU A 94 11.34 8.27 -15.20
CA GLU A 94 12.79 8.31 -15.42
C GLU A 94 13.40 7.00 -14.95
N ASN A 95 14.18 6.31 -15.79
CA ASN A 95 14.86 5.06 -15.42
C ASN A 95 13.94 3.99 -14.78
N ASN A 96 12.74 3.80 -15.33
CA ASN A 96 11.73 2.85 -14.82
C ASN A 96 11.28 3.12 -13.37
N VAL A 97 11.42 4.35 -12.89
CA VAL A 97 10.75 4.83 -11.68
C VAL A 97 9.90 6.05 -12.00
N MET A 98 8.83 6.22 -11.24
CA MET A 98 7.99 7.41 -11.33
C MET A 98 8.49 8.46 -10.34
N LYS A 99 8.67 9.70 -10.78
CA LYS A 99 9.08 10.83 -9.95
C LYS A 99 7.95 11.84 -9.89
N ALA A 100 7.62 12.30 -8.69
CA ALA A 100 6.58 13.28 -8.47
C ALA A 100 6.94 14.27 -7.37
N VAL A 101 6.38 15.47 -7.44
CA VAL A 101 6.48 16.45 -6.36
C VAL A 101 5.20 16.38 -5.53
N ILE A 102 5.29 15.89 -4.29
CA ILE A 102 4.14 15.83 -3.38
C ILE A 102 4.43 16.79 -2.23
N GLY A 103 3.61 17.83 -2.10
CA GLY A 103 3.89 18.98 -1.25
C GLY A 103 5.14 19.72 -1.74
N CYS A 104 6.12 19.92 -0.86
CA CYS A 104 7.38 20.60 -1.19
C CYS A 104 8.54 19.63 -1.50
N ASN A 105 8.29 18.32 -1.56
CA ASN A 105 9.33 17.30 -1.64
C ASN A 105 9.26 16.51 -2.94
N ASN A 106 10.44 16.12 -3.44
CA ASN A 106 10.57 15.16 -4.53
C ASN A 106 10.45 13.75 -3.97
N HIS A 107 9.59 12.96 -4.61
CA HIS A 107 9.34 11.56 -4.26
C HIS A 107 9.69 10.66 -5.43
N THR A 108 10.19 9.48 -5.09
CA THR A 108 10.35 8.36 -6.01
C THR A 108 9.27 7.33 -5.70
N ILE A 109 8.56 6.91 -6.74
CA ILE A 109 7.47 5.94 -6.67
C ILE A 109 7.91 4.70 -7.45
N THR A 110 7.96 3.57 -6.75
CA THR A 110 8.36 2.28 -7.31
C THR A 110 7.20 1.29 -7.22
N PHE A 111 6.75 0.75 -8.36
CA PHE A 111 5.69 -0.25 -8.39
C PHE A 111 6.24 -1.65 -8.19
N PHE A 112 5.44 -2.52 -7.59
CA PHE A 112 5.75 -3.92 -7.33
C PHE A 112 4.67 -4.83 -7.91
N ARG A 113 5.08 -6.06 -8.24
CA ARG A 113 4.17 -7.12 -8.64
C ARG A 113 3.39 -7.62 -7.42
N THR A 114 2.19 -8.10 -7.69
CA THR A 114 1.32 -8.78 -6.71
C THR A 114 0.49 -9.81 -7.45
N SER A 115 0.10 -10.90 -6.78
CA SER A 115 -0.82 -11.88 -7.35
C SER A 115 -2.27 -11.36 -7.46
N CYS A 116 -2.60 -10.25 -6.78
CA CYS A 116 -3.91 -9.59 -6.86
C CYS A 116 -4.05 -8.79 -8.18
N PRO A 117 -4.89 -9.23 -9.13
CA PRO A 117 -4.96 -8.62 -10.47
C PRO A 117 -5.60 -7.23 -10.47
N ASP A 118 -6.46 -6.96 -9.49
CA ASP A 118 -7.13 -5.69 -9.28
C ASP A 118 -6.53 -4.90 -8.12
N CYS A 119 -5.23 -5.09 -7.85
CA CYS A 119 -4.44 -4.30 -6.90
C CYS A 119 -3.34 -3.48 -7.58
N ARG A 120 -2.86 -2.46 -6.87
CA ARG A 120 -1.65 -1.70 -7.17
C ARG A 120 -0.83 -1.57 -5.89
N LEU A 121 0.44 -1.91 -6.01
CA LEU A 121 1.37 -1.97 -4.91
C LEU A 121 2.58 -1.12 -5.25
N PHE A 122 2.90 -0.15 -4.40
CA PHE A 122 4.05 0.72 -4.65
C PHE A 122 4.64 1.31 -3.37
N THR A 123 5.92 1.66 -3.43
CA THR A 123 6.55 2.53 -2.43
C THR A 123 6.46 4.00 -2.84
N ILE A 124 6.38 4.88 -1.86
CA ILE A 124 6.68 6.31 -2.01
C ILE A 124 7.86 6.63 -1.11
N GLU A 125 8.94 7.13 -1.70
CA GLU A 125 10.19 7.46 -1.00
C GLU A 125 10.53 8.93 -1.16
N ALA A 126 10.58 9.65 -0.04
CA ALA A 126 11.16 10.99 0.03
C ALA A 126 12.67 10.91 0.31
N ARG A 127 13.43 11.92 -0.12
CA ARG A 127 14.90 11.98 0.13
C ARG A 127 15.29 11.90 1.61
N THR A 128 14.38 12.22 2.54
CA THR A 128 14.62 12.29 3.99
C THR A 128 14.03 11.07 4.72
N SER A 129 14.40 9.86 4.33
CA SER A 129 14.10 8.57 4.99
C SER A 129 12.63 8.17 5.18
N ARG A 130 11.67 8.92 4.60
CA ARG A 130 10.25 8.54 4.63
C ARG A 130 9.97 7.54 3.50
N GLN A 131 9.83 6.28 3.88
CA GLN A 131 9.43 5.20 2.96
C GLN A 131 8.07 4.67 3.37
N HIS A 132 7.13 4.79 2.46
CA HIS A 132 5.75 4.34 2.61
C HIS A 132 5.52 3.21 1.63
N PHE A 133 4.77 2.19 2.02
CA PHE A 133 4.41 1.07 1.16
C PHE A 133 2.91 0.88 1.20
N TYR A 134 2.26 1.03 0.04
CA TYR A 134 0.81 1.11 -0.06
C TYR A 134 0.25 0.04 -0.97
N LEU A 135 -0.84 -0.59 -0.50
CA LEU A 135 -1.68 -1.50 -1.25
C LEU A 135 -3.02 -0.82 -1.56
N PHE A 136 -3.22 -0.54 -2.84
CA PHE A 136 -4.48 -0.06 -3.39
C PHE A 136 -5.19 -1.19 -4.12
N SER A 137 -6.52 -1.16 -4.14
CA SER A 137 -7.33 -2.14 -4.89
C SER A 137 -8.58 -1.50 -5.47
N ARG A 138 -9.20 -2.14 -6.46
CA ARG A 138 -10.58 -1.82 -6.88
C ARG A 138 -11.62 -2.17 -5.81
N ARG A 139 -11.31 -3.16 -4.97
CA ARG A 139 -12.14 -3.59 -3.85
C ARG A 139 -11.73 -2.87 -2.57
N ARG A 140 -12.68 -2.74 -1.64
CA ARG A 140 -12.41 -2.17 -0.30
C ARG A 140 -11.87 -3.21 0.67
N GLN A 141 -12.20 -4.48 0.44
CA GLN A 141 -11.79 -5.62 1.25
C GLN A 141 -11.22 -6.69 0.33
N LEU A 142 -10.04 -7.18 0.69
CA LEU A 142 -9.32 -8.22 -0.04
C LEU A 142 -9.52 -9.58 0.61
N GLU A 143 -9.20 -10.63 -0.13
CA GLU A 143 -9.14 -11.99 0.42
C GLU A 143 -7.95 -12.12 1.38
N GLU A 144 -8.04 -13.05 2.34
CA GLU A 144 -6.99 -13.20 3.35
C GLU A 144 -5.64 -13.54 2.70
N LYS A 145 -5.64 -14.37 1.65
CA LYS A 145 -4.42 -14.72 0.91
C LYS A 145 -3.74 -13.50 0.27
N GLU A 146 -4.52 -12.56 -0.25
CA GLU A 146 -4.01 -11.32 -0.84
C GLU A 146 -3.40 -10.42 0.25
N MET A 147 -4.03 -10.38 1.43
CA MET A 147 -3.51 -9.66 2.59
C MET A 147 -2.27 -10.33 3.19
N GLU A 148 -2.19 -11.66 3.23
CA GLU A 148 -1.02 -12.43 3.66
C GLU A 148 0.18 -12.18 2.74
N GLU A 149 -0.01 -12.16 1.42
CA GLU A 149 1.04 -11.79 0.47
C GLU A 149 1.57 -10.38 0.76
N PHE A 150 0.66 -9.41 0.96
CA PHE A 150 1.07 -8.04 1.29
C PHE A 150 1.83 -7.95 2.62
N ARG A 151 1.41 -8.67 3.67
CA ARG A 151 2.14 -8.71 4.96
C ARG A 151 3.53 -9.31 4.77
N ALA A 152 3.67 -10.39 4.01
CA ALA A 152 4.98 -10.96 3.69
C ALA A 152 5.88 -9.99 2.91
N GLN A 153 5.30 -9.20 1.99
CA GLN A 153 6.03 -8.14 1.28
C GLN A 153 6.49 -7.02 2.24
N VAL A 154 5.62 -6.58 3.16
CA VAL A 154 5.97 -5.61 4.22
C VAL A 154 7.13 -6.13 5.08
N GLU A 155 7.10 -7.40 5.47
CA GLU A 155 8.17 -8.05 6.22
C GLU A 155 9.49 -8.10 5.44
N CYS A 156 9.45 -8.43 4.15
CA CYS A 156 10.63 -8.42 3.28
C CYS A 156 11.29 -7.04 3.16
N LEU A 157 10.50 -5.96 3.29
CA LEU A 157 10.99 -4.58 3.31
C LEU A 157 11.46 -4.12 4.70
N ASN A 158 11.38 -4.99 5.72
CA ASN A 158 11.64 -4.69 7.12
C ASN A 158 10.84 -3.47 7.62
N MET A 159 9.56 -3.42 7.25
CA MET A 159 8.64 -2.36 7.67
C MET A 159 7.71 -2.85 8.78
N PRO A 160 7.15 -1.96 9.61
CA PRO A 160 6.18 -2.33 10.64
C PRO A 160 4.93 -3.01 10.07
N PRO A 161 4.14 -3.73 10.88
CA PRO A 161 2.87 -4.29 10.43
C PRO A 161 1.98 -3.23 9.77
N PRO A 162 1.29 -3.57 8.67
CA PRO A 162 0.52 -2.58 7.94
C PRO A 162 -0.74 -2.16 8.71
N ALA A 163 -1.05 -0.87 8.67
CA ALA A 163 -2.35 -0.35 9.04
C ALA A 163 -3.36 -0.64 7.92
N VAL A 164 -4.56 -1.11 8.29
CA VAL A 164 -5.63 -1.45 7.35
C VAL A 164 -6.74 -0.41 7.46
N MET A 165 -7.21 0.10 6.32
CA MET A 165 -8.32 1.04 6.26
C MET A 165 -9.64 0.34 6.54
N ASP A 166 -10.54 1.01 7.27
CA ASP A 166 -11.90 0.51 7.50
C ASP A 166 -12.70 0.56 6.17
N PRO A 167 -13.12 -0.59 5.62
CA PRO A 167 -13.80 -0.65 4.33
C PRO A 167 -15.21 -0.02 4.38
N THR A 168 -15.79 0.16 5.57
CA THR A 168 -17.13 0.73 5.77
C THR A 168 -17.14 2.26 5.70
N LYS A 169 -15.97 2.91 5.76
CA LYS A 169 -15.87 4.36 5.61
C LYS A 169 -15.99 4.76 4.15
N ASP A 170 -16.90 5.70 3.91
CA ASP A 170 -17.13 6.29 2.61
C ASP A 170 -15.86 6.91 2.03
N LEU A 171 -15.74 6.82 0.70
CA LEU A 171 -14.75 7.56 -0.06
C LEU A 171 -15.24 8.99 -0.29
N CYS A 172 -14.33 9.89 -0.65
CA CYS A 172 -14.75 11.18 -1.19
C CYS A 172 -15.56 10.99 -2.48
N PRO A 173 -16.63 11.78 -2.68
CA PRO A 173 -17.42 11.72 -3.90
C PRO A 173 -16.59 12.20 -5.10
N GLU A 174 -17.01 11.84 -6.31
CA GLU A 174 -16.30 12.23 -7.55
C GLU A 174 -16.43 13.73 -7.88
N LYS A 175 -17.36 14.45 -7.24
CA LYS A 175 -17.72 15.84 -7.60
C LYS A 175 -16.93 16.92 -6.85
N ASP A 176 -16.13 16.57 -5.84
CA ASP A 176 -15.36 17.55 -5.08
C ASP A 176 -14.01 17.85 -5.77
N ARG A 177 -14.05 18.20 -7.06
CA ARG A 177 -12.97 18.96 -7.68
C ARG A 177 -13.18 20.39 -7.23
N ASP A 178 -12.27 20.91 -6.40
CA ASP A 178 -12.29 22.32 -6.02
C ASP A 178 -12.27 23.18 -7.30
N PRO A 179 -13.27 24.03 -7.54
CA PRO A 179 -13.41 24.78 -8.79
C PRO A 179 -12.41 25.95 -8.94
N GLU A 180 -11.35 26.02 -8.14
CA GLU A 180 -10.41 27.15 -8.13
C GLU A 180 -9.04 26.83 -8.75
N MET A 181 -9.04 26.09 -9.86
CA MET A 181 -7.86 26.01 -10.74
C MET A 181 -8.25 25.71 -12.21
N ASP A 182 -9.11 26.57 -12.77
CA ASP A 182 -9.19 26.84 -14.21
C ASP A 182 -8.72 28.29 -14.47
#